data_AF-A0A2S7TYS2-F1
#
_entry.id   AF-A0A2S7TYS2-F1
#
_cell.length_a   1.000
_cell.length_b   1.000
_cell.length_c   1.000
_cell.angle_alpha   90.00
_cell.angle_beta   90.00
_cell.angle_gamma   90.00
#
_symmetry.space_group_name_H-M   'P 1'
#
loop_
_entity.id
_entity.type
_entity.pdbx_description
1 polymer ?
#
loop_
_entity_poly.entity_id
_entity_poly.type
_entity_poly.pdbx_seq_one_letter_code
_entity_poly.pdbx_strand_id
1 'polypeptide(L)'
;MFRHPLLQSLIFSSLLIGAKIQAEGGKIYPLLKTHSGQQFSEVKVLQVEPDSITIMHKDGGCRLKVEDLPTALQQELGISYNDSAITYREKRNSERSVAQKSAQIAHDIAARKRQRAMISRIVEQQEQELSQVTKVKVVKKHADGYLCKVVSPITIDVTQQITTTLGGRKTIVVGKKTV
;
A
#
# COMPACT_ATOMS: atom_id res chain seq x y z
N MET A 1 -57.17 -20.59 -2.04
CA MET A 1 -56.57 -21.03 -3.32
C MET A 1 -55.98 -19.81 -4.01
N PHE A 2 -54.68 -19.56 -3.90
CA PHE A 2 -53.99 -18.51 -4.68
C PHE A 2 -52.71 -19.12 -5.24
N ARG A 3 -52.68 -19.31 -6.57
CA ARG A 3 -51.51 -19.80 -7.31
C ARG A 3 -50.70 -18.59 -7.77
N HIS A 4 -49.48 -18.45 -7.26
CA HIS A 4 -48.50 -17.51 -7.81
C HIS A 4 -47.86 -18.10 -9.08
N PRO A 5 -47.71 -17.34 -10.18
CA PRO A 5 -46.94 -17.77 -11.33
C PRO A 5 -45.45 -17.48 -11.12
N LEU A 6 -44.63 -18.52 -11.32
CA LEU A 6 -43.18 -18.47 -11.39
C LEU A 6 -42.75 -17.67 -12.64
N LEU A 7 -42.13 -16.51 -12.44
CA LEU A 7 -41.40 -15.82 -13.50
C LEU A 7 -39.99 -16.41 -13.59
N GLN A 8 -39.82 -17.37 -14.51
CA GLN A 8 -38.52 -17.82 -14.99
C GLN A 8 -37.87 -16.71 -15.83
N SER A 9 -37.07 -15.88 -15.16
CA SER A 9 -36.14 -14.97 -15.81
C SER A 9 -34.92 -15.77 -16.30
N LEU A 10 -34.95 -16.18 -17.57
CA LEU A 10 -33.80 -16.69 -18.30
C LEU A 10 -32.78 -15.56 -18.50
N ILE A 11 -31.82 -15.46 -17.60
CA ILE A 11 -30.63 -14.62 -17.80
C ILE A 11 -29.73 -15.39 -18.78
N PHE A 12 -29.86 -15.09 -20.06
CA PHE A 12 -28.86 -15.40 -21.08
C PHE A 12 -27.61 -14.57 -20.78
N SER A 13 -26.76 -15.05 -19.87
CA SER A 13 -25.36 -14.60 -19.79
C SER A 13 -24.63 -15.16 -21.00
N SER A 14 -24.61 -14.39 -22.09
CA SER A 14 -23.69 -14.60 -23.20
C SER A 14 -22.27 -14.35 -22.70
N LEU A 15 -21.68 -15.41 -22.15
CA LEU A 15 -20.27 -15.55 -21.87
C LEU A 15 -19.54 -15.50 -23.22
N LEU A 16 -19.21 -14.29 -23.67
CA LEU A 16 -18.22 -14.08 -24.73
C LEU A 16 -16.88 -14.51 -24.16
N ILE A 17 -16.60 -15.81 -24.29
CA ILE A 17 -15.29 -16.41 -24.08
C ILE A 17 -14.36 -15.73 -25.07
N GLY A 18 -13.67 -14.68 -24.60
CA GLY A 18 -12.53 -14.12 -25.29
C GLY A 18 -11.45 -15.18 -25.34
N ALA A 19 -11.46 -15.98 -26.41
CA ALA A 19 -10.44 -16.97 -26.68
C ALA A 19 -9.10 -16.24 -26.75
N LYS A 20 -8.31 -16.34 -25.66
CA LYS A 20 -6.90 -16.01 -25.71
C LYS A 20 -6.25 -17.05 -26.59
N ILE A 21 -6.05 -16.71 -27.86
CA ILE A 21 -5.28 -17.53 -28.79
C ILE A 21 -3.84 -17.52 -28.24
N GLN A 22 -3.50 -18.55 -27.48
CA GLN A 22 -2.12 -18.86 -27.14
C GLN A 22 -1.46 -19.34 -28.43
N ALA A 23 -0.45 -18.61 -28.89
CA ALA A 23 0.36 -19.02 -30.04
C ALA A 23 1.25 -20.21 -29.63
N GLU A 24 0.70 -21.42 -29.67
CA GLU A 24 1.48 -22.64 -29.46
C GLU A 24 2.55 -22.77 -30.55
N GLY A 25 3.82 -22.83 -30.16
CA GLY A 25 4.94 -23.06 -31.09
C GLY A 25 5.33 -21.86 -31.98
N GLY A 26 5.12 -20.63 -31.50
CA GLY A 26 5.26 -19.39 -32.28
C GLY A 26 6.46 -19.31 -33.24
N LYS A 27 6.14 -19.00 -34.51
CA LYS A 27 7.06 -18.64 -35.58
C LYS A 27 8.05 -17.58 -35.11
N ILE A 28 9.34 -17.80 -35.36
CA ILE A 28 10.40 -16.84 -35.08
C ILE A 28 10.59 -15.97 -36.32
N TYR A 29 10.40 -14.67 -36.16
CA TYR A 29 10.63 -13.68 -37.20
C TYR A 29 12.06 -13.15 -37.06
N PRO A 30 12.93 -13.30 -38.07
CA PRO A 30 14.33 -12.89 -37.95
C PRO A 30 14.49 -11.38 -37.74
N LEU A 31 13.63 -10.58 -38.35
CA LEU A 31 13.61 -9.12 -38.21
C LEU A 31 12.17 -8.60 -38.31
N LEU A 32 11.76 -7.84 -37.30
CA LEU A 32 10.51 -7.09 -37.30
C LEU A 32 10.83 -5.59 -37.27
N LYS A 33 10.30 -4.84 -38.24
CA LYS A 33 10.41 -3.37 -38.28
C LYS A 33 9.04 -2.77 -38.00
N THR A 34 8.93 -1.83 -37.06
CA THR A 34 7.68 -1.12 -36.78
C THR A 34 7.52 0.11 -37.67
N HIS A 35 6.30 0.63 -37.78
CA HIS A 35 6.04 1.91 -38.45
C HIS A 35 6.75 3.09 -37.76
N SER A 36 6.98 3.00 -36.45
CA SER A 36 7.78 3.95 -35.68
C SER A 36 9.29 3.89 -35.96
N GLY A 37 9.74 2.95 -36.79
CA GLY A 37 11.15 2.78 -37.17
C GLY A 37 11.98 1.91 -36.21
N GLN A 38 11.36 1.37 -35.15
CA GLN A 38 12.03 0.42 -34.27
C GLN A 38 12.24 -0.92 -34.97
N GLN A 39 13.33 -1.59 -34.62
CA GLN A 39 13.69 -2.87 -35.21
C GLN A 39 13.99 -3.88 -34.11
N PHE A 40 13.44 -5.08 -34.26
CA PHE A 40 13.60 -6.17 -33.31
C PHE A 40 14.10 -7.40 -34.08
N SER A 41 15.15 -8.03 -33.58
CA SER A 41 15.69 -9.28 -34.14
C SER A 41 15.22 -10.50 -33.34
N GLU A 42 15.11 -11.63 -34.02
CA GLU A 42 14.75 -12.93 -33.43
C GLU A 42 13.46 -12.87 -32.60
N VAL A 43 12.41 -12.34 -33.21
CA VAL A 43 11.16 -12.03 -32.55
C VAL A 43 10.25 -13.24 -32.52
N LYS A 44 9.82 -13.63 -31.32
CA LYS A 44 8.76 -14.63 -31.10
C LYS A 44 7.51 -13.95 -30.57
N VAL A 45 6.38 -14.16 -31.23
CA VAL A 45 5.08 -13.68 -30.74
C VAL A 45 4.62 -14.61 -29.61
N LEU A 46 4.37 -14.05 -28.43
CA LEU A 46 3.92 -14.79 -27.25
C LEU A 46 2.40 -14.73 -27.07
N GLN A 47 1.82 -13.55 -27.28
CA GLN A 47 0.40 -13.32 -27.08
C GLN A 47 -0.12 -12.32 -28.11
N VAL A 48 -1.26 -12.64 -28.71
CA VAL A 48 -1.98 -11.75 -29.61
C VAL A 48 -3.22 -11.24 -28.88
N GLU A 49 -3.35 -9.93 -28.76
CA GLU A 49 -4.54 -9.26 -28.25
C GLU A 49 -5.14 -8.36 -29.35
N PRO A 50 -6.42 -7.96 -29.27
CA PRO A 50 -7.04 -7.13 -30.31
C PRO A 50 -6.35 -5.78 -30.52
N ASP A 51 -5.74 -5.19 -29.48
CA ASP A 51 -5.11 -3.86 -29.52
C ASP A 51 -3.58 -3.89 -29.69
N SER A 52 -2.97 -5.07 -29.49
CA SER A 52 -1.52 -5.19 -29.38
C SER A 52 -1.05 -6.65 -29.47
N ILE A 53 0.24 -6.83 -29.72
CA ILE A 53 0.91 -8.12 -29.59
C ILE A 53 1.99 -8.02 -28.52
N THR A 54 2.18 -9.11 -27.78
CA THR A 54 3.31 -9.28 -26.88
C THR A 54 4.35 -10.13 -27.59
N ILE A 55 5.54 -9.59 -27.77
CA ILE A 55 6.66 -10.25 -28.40
C ILE A 55 7.78 -10.49 -27.39
N MET A 56 8.57 -11.51 -27.65
CA MET A 56 9.86 -11.77 -27.01
C MET A 56 10.94 -11.62 -28.08
N HIS A 57 11.93 -10.76 -27.83
CA HIS A 57 13.12 -10.61 -28.66
C HIS A 57 14.37 -10.83 -27.80
N LYS A 58 15.56 -10.73 -28.40
CA LYS A 58 16.84 -10.99 -27.72
C LYS A 58 17.04 -10.22 -26.41
N ASP A 59 16.59 -8.96 -26.35
CA ASP A 59 16.79 -8.10 -25.17
C ASP A 59 15.65 -8.16 -24.15
N GLY A 60 14.57 -8.90 -24.45
CA GLY A 60 13.46 -9.10 -23.53
C GLY A 60 12.08 -9.12 -24.19
N GLY A 61 11.05 -9.06 -23.34
CA GLY A 61 9.66 -9.02 -23.77
C GLY A 61 9.15 -7.58 -23.87
N CYS A 62 8.46 -7.26 -24.96
CA CYS A 62 7.79 -5.97 -25.11
C CYS A 62 6.39 -6.13 -25.72
N ARG A 63 5.55 -5.12 -25.53
CA ARG A 63 4.18 -5.07 -26.07
C ARG A 63 4.13 -4.01 -27.16
N LEU A 64 3.84 -4.43 -28.38
CA LEU A 64 3.70 -3.56 -29.55
C LEU A 64 2.22 -3.34 -29.85
N LYS A 65 1.82 -2.09 -30.10
CA LYS A 65 0.45 -1.77 -30.49
C LYS A 65 0.20 -2.19 -31.94
N VAL A 66 -1.03 -2.56 -32.26
CA VAL A 66 -1.40 -2.96 -33.64
C VAL A 66 -1.11 -1.84 -34.65
N GLU A 67 -1.33 -0.58 -34.26
CA GLU A 67 -1.06 0.61 -35.09
C GLU A 67 0.41 0.74 -35.54
N ASP A 68 1.35 0.17 -34.77
CA ASP A 68 2.79 0.22 -35.08
C ASP A 68 3.30 -1.00 -35.86
N LEU A 69 2.46 -2.02 -36.06
CA LEU A 69 2.85 -3.26 -36.73
C LEU A 69 2.75 -3.16 -38.25
N PRO A 70 3.66 -3.78 -39.02
CA PRO A 70 3.53 -3.90 -40.46
C PRO A 70 2.22 -4.57 -40.87
N THR A 71 1.59 -4.07 -41.94
CA THR A 71 0.33 -4.63 -42.47
C THR A 71 0.43 -6.12 -42.81
N ALA A 72 1.59 -6.58 -43.30
CA ALA A 72 1.82 -8.00 -43.58
C ALA A 72 1.72 -8.87 -42.31
N LEU A 73 2.29 -8.40 -41.19
CA LEU A 73 2.21 -9.12 -39.91
C LEU A 73 0.81 -9.05 -39.32
N GLN A 74 0.12 -7.92 -39.47
CA GLN A 74 -1.28 -7.76 -39.05
C GLN A 74 -2.18 -8.80 -39.74
N GLN A 75 -2.05 -8.93 -41.06
CA GLN A 75 -2.79 -9.94 -41.84
C GLN A 75 -2.43 -11.36 -41.44
N GLU A 76 -1.14 -11.66 -41.26
CA GLU A 76 -0.66 -12.98 -40.84
C GLU A 76 -1.22 -13.39 -39.47
N LEU A 77 -1.32 -12.44 -38.53
CA LEU A 77 -1.84 -12.67 -37.18
C LEU A 77 -3.37 -12.50 -37.07
N GLY A 78 -4.05 -12.17 -38.17
CA GLY A 78 -5.51 -11.95 -38.18
C GLY A 78 -5.96 -10.77 -37.31
N ILE A 79 -5.08 -9.79 -37.08
CA ILE A 79 -5.35 -8.58 -36.29
C ILE A 79 -5.44 -7.36 -37.20
N SER A 80 -6.30 -6.42 -36.84
CA SER A 80 -6.46 -5.16 -37.57
C SER A 80 -6.81 -4.06 -36.58
N TYR A 81 -6.37 -2.84 -36.87
CA TYR A 81 -6.75 -1.68 -36.08
C TYR A 81 -8.19 -1.27 -36.41
N ASN A 82 -9.14 -1.74 -35.61
CA ASN A 82 -10.58 -1.51 -35.77
C ASN A 82 -11.24 -1.05 -34.46
N ASP A 83 -12.54 -0.77 -34.50
CA ASP A 83 -13.32 -0.35 -33.31
C ASP A 83 -13.27 -1.39 -32.17
N SER A 84 -13.09 -2.68 -32.50
CA SER A 84 -12.91 -3.73 -31.48
C SER A 84 -11.57 -3.59 -30.74
N ALA A 85 -10.49 -3.22 -31.44
CA ALA A 85 -9.20 -2.93 -30.83
C ALA A 85 -9.28 -1.70 -29.90
N ILE A 86 -10.00 -0.66 -30.33
CA ILE A 86 -10.18 0.58 -29.55
C ILE A 86 -10.98 0.29 -28.27
N THR A 87 -12.15 -0.35 -28.39
CA THR A 87 -12.99 -0.71 -27.24
C THR A 87 -12.29 -1.64 -26.27
N TYR A 88 -11.48 -2.59 -26.76
CA TYR A 88 -10.66 -3.45 -25.92
C TYR A 88 -9.61 -2.65 -25.14
N ARG A 89 -8.93 -1.70 -25.80
CA ARG A 89 -7.95 -0.80 -25.17
C ARG A 89 -8.58 0.05 -24.08
N GLU A 90 -9.74 0.65 -24.34
CA GLU A 90 -10.47 1.46 -23.36
C GLU A 90 -10.94 0.65 -22.16
N LYS A 91 -11.50 -0.54 -22.40
CA LYS A 91 -11.91 -1.46 -21.34
C LYS A 91 -10.72 -1.84 -20.45
N ARG A 92 -9.60 -2.25 -21.05
CA ARG A 92 -8.40 -2.63 -20.30
C ARG A 92 -7.81 -1.46 -19.50
N ASN A 93 -7.83 -0.25 -20.07
CA ASN A 93 -7.36 0.95 -19.38
C ASN A 93 -8.25 1.30 -18.19
N SER A 94 -9.57 1.18 -18.34
CA SER A 94 -10.50 1.43 -17.23
C SER A 94 -10.36 0.39 -16.12
N GLU A 95 -10.23 -0.90 -16.46
CA GLU A 95 -9.95 -1.98 -15.50
C GLU A 95 -8.62 -1.75 -14.75
N ARG A 96 -7.56 -1.35 -15.48
CA ARG A 96 -6.26 -1.04 -14.87
C ARG A 96 -6.34 0.16 -13.93
N SER A 97 -7.05 1.20 -14.30
CA SER A 97 -7.28 2.39 -13.45
C SER A 97 -7.98 2.02 -12.14
N VAL A 98 -9.03 1.20 -12.22
CA VAL A 98 -9.75 0.73 -11.04
C VAL A 98 -8.84 -0.13 -10.15
N ALA A 99 -8.09 -1.06 -10.74
CA ALA A 99 -7.14 -1.91 -10.01
C ALA A 99 -6.00 -1.11 -9.36
N GLN A 100 -5.50 -0.07 -10.03
CA GLN A 100 -4.48 0.82 -9.46
C GLN A 100 -5.02 1.61 -8.28
N LYS A 101 -6.24 2.15 -8.38
CA LYS A 101 -6.88 2.88 -7.27
C LYS A 101 -7.11 1.97 -6.07
N SER A 102 -7.60 0.74 -6.27
CA SER A 102 -7.83 -0.20 -5.17
C SER A 102 -6.51 -0.64 -4.52
N ALA A 103 -5.46 -0.88 -5.32
CA ALA A 103 -4.12 -1.17 -4.80
C ALA A 103 -3.55 0.00 -3.99
N GLN A 104 -3.73 1.24 -4.45
CA GLN A 104 -3.30 2.43 -3.73
C GLN A 104 -4.02 2.57 -2.38
N ILE A 105 -5.35 2.41 -2.36
CA ILE A 105 -6.14 2.44 -1.13
C ILE A 105 -5.69 1.36 -0.15
N ALA A 106 -5.45 0.13 -0.64
CA ALA A 106 -4.97 -0.97 0.19
C ALA A 106 -3.57 -0.66 0.78
N HIS A 107 -2.68 -0.08 -0.02
CA HIS A 107 -1.36 0.35 0.42
C HIS A 107 -1.46 1.43 1.51
N ASP A 108 -2.32 2.43 1.33
CA ASP A 108 -2.50 3.52 2.28
C ASP A 108 -3.11 3.04 3.61
N ILE A 109 -4.08 2.12 3.55
CA ILE A 109 -4.64 1.47 4.74
C ILE A 109 -3.56 0.70 5.49
N ALA A 110 -2.71 -0.07 4.78
CA ALA A 110 -1.62 -0.81 5.38
C ALA A 110 -0.56 0.13 6.01
N ALA A 111 -0.23 1.23 5.35
CA ALA A 111 0.69 2.24 5.87
C ALA A 111 0.15 2.91 7.14
N ARG A 112 -1.12 3.31 7.15
CA ARG A 112 -1.79 3.87 8.34
C ARG A 112 -1.83 2.87 9.49
N LYS A 113 -2.08 1.58 9.21
CA LYS A 113 -2.05 0.53 10.23
C LYS A 113 -0.65 0.39 10.86
N ARG A 114 0.41 0.44 10.05
CA ARG A 114 1.81 0.41 10.53
C ARG A 114 2.14 1.63 11.40
N GLN A 115 1.72 2.83 10.98
CA GLN A 115 1.92 4.06 11.76
C GLN A 115 1.22 3.97 13.12
N ARG A 116 -0.04 3.51 13.16
CA ARG A 116 -0.77 3.32 14.42
C ARG A 116 -0.08 2.32 15.35
N ALA A 117 0.40 1.19 14.81
CA ALA A 117 1.13 0.20 15.58
C ALA A 117 2.45 0.76 16.14
N MET A 118 3.15 1.59 15.37
CA MET A 118 4.37 2.27 15.83
C MET A 118 4.08 3.25 16.96
N ILE A 119 3.03 4.07 16.84
CA ILE A 119 2.62 5.01 17.89
C ILE A 119 2.23 4.27 19.16
N SER A 120 1.47 3.16 19.06
CA SER A 120 1.10 2.33 20.22
C SER A 120 2.34 1.87 20.99
N ARG A 121 3.36 1.38 20.28
CA ARG A 121 4.62 0.94 20.90
C ARG A 121 5.36 2.08 21.61
N ILE A 122 5.38 3.27 21.02
CA ILE A 122 6.02 4.44 21.63
C ILE A 122 5.28 4.83 22.91
N VAL A 123 3.94 4.86 22.89
CA VAL A 123 3.13 5.18 24.07
C VAL A 123 3.33 4.14 25.17
N GLU A 124 3.28 2.85 24.83
CA GLU A 124 3.53 1.76 25.79
C GLU A 124 4.93 1.87 26.42
N GLN A 125 5.95 2.20 25.62
CA GLN A 125 7.30 2.40 26.12
C GLN A 125 7.38 3.60 27.08
N GLN A 126 6.74 4.72 26.74
CA GLN A 126 6.69 5.91 27.61
C GLN A 126 5.96 5.62 28.93
N GLU A 127 4.85 4.87 28.89
CA GLU A 127 4.12 4.46 30.10
C GLU A 127 4.97 3.54 30.99
N GLN A 128 5.71 2.60 30.39
CA GLN A 128 6.64 1.76 31.14
C GLN A 128 7.75 2.59 31.79
N GLU A 129 8.36 3.52 31.06
CA GLU A 129 9.39 4.42 31.60
C GLU A 129 8.84 5.26 32.77
N LEU A 130 7.66 5.86 32.63
CA LEU A 130 7.01 6.62 33.71
C LEU A 130 6.67 5.76 34.93
N SER A 131 6.22 4.52 34.72
CA SER A 131 5.90 3.59 35.82
C SER A 131 7.12 3.20 36.67
N GLN A 132 8.31 3.14 36.05
CA GLN A 132 9.54 2.81 36.77
C GLN A 132 10.10 3.98 37.59
N VAL A 133 9.75 5.22 37.23
CA VAL A 133 10.35 6.44 37.81
C VAL A 133 9.82 6.79 39.21
N THR A 134 8.71 6.20 39.68
CA THR A 134 8.13 6.58 40.98
C THR A 134 7.96 5.42 41.96
N LYS A 135 9.07 4.93 42.52
CA LYS A 135 9.04 4.12 43.75
C LYS A 135 8.98 5.05 44.96
N VAL A 136 7.78 5.24 45.52
CA VAL A 136 7.57 5.97 46.77
C VAL A 136 7.78 5.02 47.94
N LYS A 137 8.84 5.23 48.73
CA LYS A 137 9.11 4.45 49.94
C LYS A 137 8.67 5.26 51.15
N VAL A 138 7.69 4.76 51.91
CA VAL A 138 7.28 5.36 53.19
C VAL A 138 8.43 5.19 54.19
N VAL A 139 8.90 6.30 54.78
CA VAL A 139 10.01 6.30 55.75
C VAL A 139 9.49 6.27 57.18
N LYS A 140 8.42 7.03 57.46
CA LYS A 140 7.85 7.13 58.80
C LYS A 140 6.36 7.47 58.76
N LYS A 141 5.55 6.85 59.62
CA LYS A 141 4.15 7.23 59.84
C LYS A 141 4.04 8.17 61.05
N HIS A 142 3.18 9.17 60.95
CA HIS A 142 2.85 10.13 62.00
C HIS A 142 1.33 10.14 62.22
N ALA A 143 0.87 10.67 63.36
CA ALA A 143 -0.56 10.79 63.66
C ALA A 143 -1.31 11.62 62.60
N ASP A 144 -0.63 12.60 62.01
CA ASP A 144 -1.21 13.55 61.05
C ASP A 144 -0.88 13.22 59.58
N GLY A 145 -0.21 12.08 59.31
CA GLY A 145 0.10 11.66 57.94
C GLY A 145 1.35 10.79 57.76
N TYR A 146 1.86 10.76 56.52
CA TYR A 146 2.99 9.91 56.10
C TYR A 146 4.17 10.75 55.62
N LEU A 147 5.37 10.42 56.11
CA LEU A 147 6.62 10.93 55.54
C LEU A 147 7.13 9.93 54.52
N CYS A 148 7.09 10.30 53.24
CA CYS A 148 7.51 9.47 52.12
C CYS A 148 8.82 9.97 51.50
N LYS A 149 9.71 9.06 51.12
CA LYS A 149 10.88 9.33 50.29
C LYS A 149 10.57 8.86 48.87
N VAL A 150 10.48 9.79 47.94
CA VAL A 150 10.39 9.48 46.51
C VAL A 150 11.79 9.09 46.04
N VAL A 151 12.00 7.81 45.73
CA VAL A 151 13.24 7.35 45.11
C VAL A 151 13.05 7.44 43.61
N SER A 152 13.30 8.63 43.06
CA SER A 152 13.41 8.78 41.60
C SER A 152 14.83 8.37 41.18
N PRO A 153 14.99 7.52 40.15
CA PRO A 153 16.30 7.27 39.54
C PRO A 153 16.79 8.48 38.73
N ILE A 154 15.93 9.47 38.48
CA ILE A 154 16.31 10.72 37.82
C ILE A 154 17.01 11.59 38.87
N THR A 155 18.31 11.79 38.72
CA THR A 155 19.00 12.99 39.24
C THR A 155 18.33 14.19 38.59
N ILE A 156 17.24 14.67 39.21
CA ILE A 156 16.75 16.00 38.93
C ILE A 156 17.84 16.89 39.51
N ASP A 157 18.60 17.54 38.65
CA ASP A 157 19.40 18.69 39.05
C ASP A 157 18.38 19.77 39.47
N VAL A 158 17.97 19.73 40.74
CA VAL A 158 17.01 20.69 41.29
C VAL A 158 17.77 21.99 41.52
N THR A 159 18.02 22.72 40.42
CA THR A 159 18.24 24.17 40.46
C THR A 159 16.94 24.95 40.30
N GLN A 160 15.79 24.28 40.25
CA GLN A 160 14.49 24.94 40.14
C GLN A 160 13.75 24.95 41.48
N GLN A 161 13.70 26.16 42.07
CA GLN A 161 12.87 26.50 43.22
C GLN A 161 11.39 26.36 42.83
N ILE A 162 10.70 25.33 43.33
CA ILE A 162 9.25 25.29 43.26
C ILE A 162 8.71 26.19 44.38
N THR A 163 8.08 27.29 44.00
CA THR A 163 7.40 28.20 44.92
C THR A 163 5.92 27.83 44.92
N THR A 164 5.44 27.16 45.97
CA THR A 164 4.01 26.97 46.19
C THR A 164 3.53 27.92 47.28
N THR A 165 2.59 28.79 46.91
CA THR A 165 2.02 29.81 47.80
C THR A 165 0.78 29.23 48.47
N LEU A 166 0.87 28.89 49.75
CA LEU A 166 -0.28 28.60 50.61
C LEU A 166 -0.17 29.46 51.86
N GLY A 167 -1.07 30.45 51.99
CA GLY A 167 -1.21 31.24 53.21
C GLY A 167 -0.18 32.34 53.45
N GLY A 168 0.46 32.88 52.41
CA GLY A 168 1.24 34.13 52.52
C GLY A 168 2.58 34.05 53.26
N ARG A 169 3.02 32.85 53.69
CA ARG A 169 4.40 32.65 54.18
C ARG A 169 5.20 31.84 53.16
N LYS A 170 6.31 32.44 52.71
CA LYS A 170 7.33 31.77 51.89
C LYS A 170 8.24 30.97 52.81
N THR A 171 8.27 29.66 52.64
CA THR A 171 9.27 28.81 53.30
C THR A 171 10.12 28.16 52.22
N ILE A 172 11.38 28.59 52.12
CA ILE A 172 12.38 28.00 51.22
C ILE A 172 13.23 27.07 52.09
N VAL A 173 13.16 25.77 51.84
CA VAL A 173 14.06 24.80 52.48
C VAL A 173 15.12 24.42 51.45
N VAL A 174 16.27 25.08 51.50
CA VAL A 174 17.46 24.72 50.72
C VAL A 174 18.33 23.81 51.58
N GLY A 175 18.34 22.51 51.27
CA GLY A 175 19.32 21.60 51.84
C GLY A 175 20.67 21.83 51.16
N LYS A 176 21.64 22.42 51.86
CA LYS A 176 23.05 22.41 51.42
C LYS A 176 23.58 20.98 51.57
N LYS A 177 24.09 20.41 50.48
CA LYS A 177 24.99 19.25 50.56
C LYS A 177 26.42 19.80 50.47
N THR A 178 27.12 19.80 51.60
CA THR A 178 28.58 19.93 51.61
C THR A 178 29.18 18.65 51.05
N VAL A 179 30.13 18.80 50.13
CA VAL A 179 30.85 17.73 49.42
C VAL A 179 31.59 16.84 50.40
#